data_AF-A0A7C4J7G0-F1
#
_entry.id   AF-A0A7C4J7G0-F1
#
_cell.length_a   1.000
_cell.length_b   1.000
_cell.length_c   1.000
_cell.angle_alpha   90.00
_cell.angle_beta   90.00
_cell.angle_gamma   90.00
#
_symmetry.space_group_name_H-M   'P 1'
#
loop_
_entity.id
_entity.type
_entity.pdbx_description
1 polymer ?
#
loop_
_entity_poly.entity_id
_entity_poly.type
_entity_poly.pdbx_seq_one_letter_code
_entity_poly.pdbx_strand_id
1 'polypeptide(L)'
;MKIYSIAGLLLLAVALAACGSSTPPAAPSAAAAAADPAPAVQTSTAAEGRLLPLHVTTLSFKTGGPVVEVLVNEGDVVQAGDVIARLKSDALR
;
A
#
# COMPACT_ATOMS: atom_id res chain seq x y z
N MET A 1 -27.13 -15.73 -83.27
CA MET A 1 -27.54 -15.85 -81.86
C MET A 1 -26.42 -16.20 -80.87
N LYS A 2 -25.36 -16.95 -81.25
CA LYS A 2 -24.22 -17.26 -80.34
C LYS A 2 -23.37 -16.03 -79.94
N ILE A 3 -23.26 -15.04 -80.83
CA ILE A 3 -22.40 -13.85 -80.62
C ILE A 3 -22.98 -12.87 -79.59
N TYR A 4 -24.31 -12.80 -79.48
CA TYR A 4 -24.99 -11.95 -78.50
C TYR A 4 -24.89 -12.51 -77.06
N SER A 5 -24.84 -13.84 -76.89
CA SER A 5 -24.54 -14.45 -75.58
C SER A 5 -23.12 -14.15 -75.11
N ILE A 6 -22.13 -14.11 -76.01
CA ILE A 6 -20.74 -13.79 -75.65
C ILE A 6 -20.62 -12.29 -75.32
N ALA A 7 -21.26 -11.42 -76.09
CA ALA A 7 -21.30 -9.99 -75.80
C ALA A 7 -22.00 -9.68 -74.46
N GLY A 8 -23.10 -10.38 -74.15
CA GLY A 8 -23.78 -10.25 -72.86
C GLY A 8 -22.94 -10.73 -71.67
N LEU A 9 -22.22 -11.84 -71.82
CA LEU A 9 -21.32 -12.36 -70.78
C LEU A 9 -20.16 -11.40 -70.51
N LEU A 10 -19.59 -10.80 -71.57
CA LEU A 10 -18.47 -9.86 -71.45
C LEU A 10 -18.89 -8.56 -70.75
N LEU A 11 -20.10 -8.06 -71.07
CA LEU A 11 -20.63 -6.83 -70.49
C LEU A 11 -20.97 -7.02 -69.00
N LEU A 12 -21.46 -8.22 -68.63
CA LEU A 12 -21.71 -8.59 -67.24
C LEU A 12 -20.41 -8.70 -66.42
N ALA A 13 -19.34 -9.24 -66.99
CA ALA A 13 -18.04 -9.35 -66.32
C ALA A 13 -17.42 -7.98 -66.00
N VAL A 14 -17.55 -7.00 -66.91
CA VAL A 14 -17.07 -5.62 -66.70
C VAL A 14 -17.88 -4.91 -65.59
N ALA A 15 -19.19 -5.14 -65.54
CA ALA A 15 -20.04 -4.57 -64.49
C ALA A 15 -19.68 -5.08 -63.09
N LEU A 16 -19.28 -6.36 -62.95
CA LEU A 16 -18.84 -6.92 -61.67
C LEU A 16 -17.46 -6.38 -61.23
N ALA A 17 -16.54 -6.13 -62.17
CA ALA A 17 -15.23 -5.56 -61.86
C ALA A 17 -15.31 -4.10 -61.35
N ALA A 18 -16.33 -3.35 -61.77
CA ALA A 18 -16.52 -1.95 -61.35
C ALA A 18 -17.00 -1.81 -59.89
N CYS A 19 -17.60 -2.85 -59.31
CA CYS A 19 -18.17 -2.78 -57.96
C CYS A 19 -17.15 -3.06 -56.83
N GLY A 20 -15.93 -3.47 -57.16
CA GLY A 20 -14.91 -3.88 -56.19
C GLY A 20 -13.88 -2.82 -55.77
N SER A 21 -13.99 -1.58 -56.27
CA SER A 21 -12.97 -0.54 -56.06
C SER A 21 -13.42 0.59 -55.14
N SER A 22 -14.02 0.24 -53.99
CA SER A 22 -14.27 1.19 -52.91
C SER A 22 -13.04 1.27 -51.99
N THR A 23 -12.03 2.07 -52.38
CA THR A 23 -10.99 2.48 -51.43
C THR A 23 -11.61 3.46 -50.43
N PRO A 24 -11.59 3.18 -49.11
CA PRO A 24 -12.03 4.16 -48.12
C PRO A 24 -11.09 5.37 -48.17
N PRO A 25 -11.60 6.61 -48.04
CA PRO A 25 -10.73 7.76 -47.85
C PRO A 25 -9.95 7.58 -46.55
N ALA A 26 -8.63 7.81 -46.61
CA ALA A 26 -7.78 7.77 -45.42
C ALA A 26 -8.24 8.85 -44.43
N ALA A 27 -8.63 8.43 -43.22
CA ALA A 27 -8.94 9.34 -42.13
C ALA A 27 -7.67 10.09 -41.70
N PRO A 28 -7.75 11.39 -41.38
CA PRO A 28 -6.61 12.11 -40.84
C PRO A 28 -6.19 11.49 -39.51
N SER A 29 -4.93 11.07 -39.42
CA SER A 29 -4.32 10.60 -38.17
C SER A 29 -4.30 11.77 -37.18
N ALA A 30 -5.12 11.68 -36.14
CA ALA A 30 -5.07 12.62 -35.03
C ALA A 30 -3.74 12.45 -34.32
N ALA A 31 -2.90 13.50 -34.34
CA ALA A 31 -1.69 13.54 -33.54
C ALA A 31 -2.07 13.39 -32.06
N ALA A 32 -1.55 12.35 -31.42
CA ALA A 32 -1.68 12.17 -29.98
C ALA A 32 -0.97 13.33 -29.29
N ALA A 33 -1.73 14.23 -28.65
CA ALA A 33 -1.15 15.20 -27.74
C ALA A 33 -0.45 14.44 -26.61
N ALA A 34 0.84 14.69 -26.42
CA ALA A 34 1.56 14.16 -25.27
C ALA A 34 0.90 14.73 -24.01
N ALA A 35 0.30 13.85 -23.21
CA ALA A 35 -0.24 14.24 -21.91
C ALA A 35 0.94 14.59 -20.99
N ASP A 36 0.94 15.81 -20.44
CA ASP A 36 1.84 16.19 -19.37
C ASP A 36 1.69 15.21 -18.19
N PRO A 37 2.79 14.78 -17.55
CA PRO A 37 2.69 13.94 -16.38
C PRO A 37 1.96 14.71 -15.27
N ALA A 38 0.80 14.19 -14.86
CA ALA A 38 0.03 14.75 -13.76
C ALA A 38 0.92 14.81 -12.49
N PRO A 39 0.84 15.90 -11.70
CA PRO A 39 1.62 16.00 -10.47
C PRO A 39 1.26 14.84 -9.54
N ALA A 40 2.27 14.12 -9.06
CA ALA A 40 2.08 13.04 -8.11
C ALA A 40 1.43 13.61 -6.84
N VAL A 41 0.17 13.27 -6.60
CA VAL A 41 -0.55 13.65 -5.38
C VAL A 41 0.08 12.88 -4.23
N GLN A 42 0.91 13.55 -3.44
CA GLN A 42 1.46 12.96 -2.22
C GLN A 42 0.38 12.95 -1.14
N THR A 43 -0.28 11.81 -0.97
CA THR A 43 -1.25 11.59 0.11
C THR A 43 -0.49 11.28 1.40
N SER A 44 0.06 12.30 2.05
CA SER A 44 0.60 12.16 3.41
C SER A 44 -0.51 12.40 4.43
N THR A 45 -0.84 11.40 5.23
CA THR A 45 -1.75 11.53 6.37
C THR A 45 -0.94 11.76 7.63
N ALA A 46 -1.27 12.82 8.38
CA ALA A 46 -0.69 13.07 9.69
C ALA A 46 -1.47 12.27 10.74
N ALA A 47 -0.74 11.60 11.64
CA ALA A 47 -1.32 10.90 12.78
C ALA A 47 -0.55 11.29 14.05
N GLU A 48 -1.28 11.50 15.14
CA GLU A 48 -0.72 11.81 16.44
C GLU A 48 -0.87 10.62 17.38
N GLY A 49 0.06 10.52 18.33
CA GLY A 49 0.04 9.47 19.35
C GLY A 49 0.75 9.92 20.61
N ARG A 50 0.71 9.07 21.64
CA ARG A 50 1.53 9.20 22.84
C ARG A 50 2.45 8.00 22.91
N LEU A 51 3.68 8.22 23.36
CA LEU A 51 4.59 7.13 23.67
C LEU A 51 4.28 6.62 25.07
N LEU A 52 4.08 5.31 25.19
CA LEU A 52 3.90 4.63 26.47
C LEU A 52 4.99 3.57 26.62
N PRO A 53 5.43 3.28 27.87
CA PRO A 53 6.32 2.16 28.12
C PRO A 53 5.66 0.84 27.74
N LEU A 54 6.45 -0.11 27.23
CA LEU A 54 5.95 -1.46 26.93
C LEU A 54 5.50 -2.19 28.22
N HIS A 55 6.18 -1.93 29.34
CA HIS A 55 5.90 -2.54 30.64
C HIS A 55 5.97 -1.48 31.74
N VAL A 56 4.99 -1.51 32.64
CA VAL A 56 4.95 -0.69 33.86
C VAL A 56 4.47 -1.59 34.99
N THR A 57 5.09 -1.48 36.16
CA THR A 57 4.66 -2.22 37.34
C THR A 57 4.81 -1.37 38.59
N THR A 58 3.92 -1.60 39.56
CA THR A 58 4.00 -1.00 40.89
C THR A 58 4.45 -2.07 41.85
N LEU A 59 5.63 -1.88 42.45
CA LEU A 59 6.21 -2.84 43.38
C LEU A 59 5.65 -2.62 44.79
N SER A 60 5.35 -3.71 45.48
CA SER A 60 4.90 -3.71 46.87
C SER A 60 5.35 -4.98 47.58
N PHE A 61 5.44 -4.91 48.91
CA PHE A 61 5.74 -6.09 49.72
C PHE A 61 4.49 -6.94 49.92
N LYS A 62 4.65 -8.27 49.84
CA LYS A 62 3.56 -9.23 50.10
C LYS A 62 3.10 -9.27 51.55
N THR A 63 3.97 -8.83 52.47
CA THR A 63 3.74 -8.80 53.91
C THR A 63 4.02 -7.40 54.45
N GLY A 64 3.37 -7.03 55.55
CA GLY A 64 3.67 -5.80 56.28
C GLY A 64 4.94 -5.92 57.13
N GLY A 65 5.61 -4.80 57.39
CA GLY A 65 6.80 -4.73 58.24
C GLY A 65 7.53 -3.39 58.09
N PRO A 66 8.50 -3.08 58.96
CA PRO A 66 9.33 -1.89 58.79
C PRO A 66 10.34 -2.08 57.66
N VAL A 67 10.47 -1.08 56.81
CA VAL A 67 11.54 -1.02 55.79
C VAL A 67 12.85 -0.74 56.52
N VAL A 68 13.84 -1.61 56.31
CA VAL A 68 15.15 -1.48 56.96
C VAL A 68 16.19 -0.83 56.05
N GLU A 69 16.01 -0.95 54.74
CA GLU A 69 16.97 -0.47 53.76
C GLU A 69 16.33 -0.25 52.40
N VAL A 70 16.80 0.78 51.69
CA VAL A 70 16.55 1.04 50.26
C VAL A 70 17.92 1.11 49.58
N LEU A 71 18.14 0.29 48.56
CA LEU A 71 19.46 0.05 47.96
C LEU A 71 19.67 0.78 46.63
N VAL A 72 18.66 1.49 46.15
CA VAL A 72 18.67 2.23 44.87
C VAL A 72 18.10 3.63 45.06
N ASN A 73 18.48 4.54 44.18
CA ASN A 73 17.92 5.88 44.10
C ASN A 73 16.90 5.98 42.97
N GLU A 74 16.11 7.06 42.99
CA GLU A 74 15.19 7.35 41.90
C GLU A 74 15.96 7.62 40.59
N GLY A 75 15.52 6.99 39.51
CA GLY A 75 16.16 7.10 38.19
C GLY A 75 17.25 6.05 37.93
N ASP A 76 17.63 5.25 38.92
CA ASP A 76 18.61 4.17 38.73
C ASP A 76 18.06 3.08 37.80
N VAL A 77 18.94 2.57 36.95
CA VAL A 77 18.64 1.43 36.06
C VAL A 77 18.85 0.14 36.84
N VAL A 78 17.82 -0.70 36.88
CA VAL A 78 17.83 -1.99 37.58
C VAL A 78 17.49 -3.14 36.63
N GLN A 79 17.95 -4.34 36.96
CA GLN A 79 17.68 -5.57 36.23
C GLN A 79 16.68 -6.45 37.00
N ALA A 80 16.07 -7.39 36.28
CA ALA A 80 15.16 -8.35 36.91
C ALA A 80 15.91 -9.21 37.93
N GLY A 81 15.43 -9.21 39.17
CA GLY A 81 16.05 -9.93 40.29
C GLY A 81 16.89 -9.05 41.21
N ASP A 82 17.16 -7.79 40.84
CA ASP A 82 17.90 -6.87 41.70
C ASP A 82 17.12 -6.57 42.99
N VAL A 83 17.84 -6.55 44.11
CA VAL A 83 17.27 -6.20 45.41
C VAL A 83 17.30 -4.69 45.58
N ILE A 84 16.15 -4.05 45.44
CA ILE A 84 16.01 -2.59 45.52
C ILE A 84 15.65 -2.07 46.92
N ALA A 85 15.05 -2.91 47.77
CA ALA A 85 14.64 -2.57 49.13
C ALA A 85 14.50 -3.83 49.99
N ARG A 86 14.67 -3.69 51.31
CA ARG A 86 14.55 -4.78 52.28
C ARG A 86 13.55 -4.44 53.39
N LEU A 87 12.75 -5.43 53.73
CA LEU A 87 11.85 -5.42 54.88
C LEU A 87 12.49 -6.17 56.04
N LYS A 88 12.27 -5.72 57.28
CA LYS A 88 12.66 -6.52 58.45
C LYS A 88 11.88 -7.83 58.46
N SER A 89 12.57 -8.96 58.35
CA SER A 89 11.94 -10.27 58.49
C SER A 89 11.94 -10.69 59.96
N ASP A 90 10.77 -10.85 60.57
CA ASP A 90 10.63 -11.48 61.90
C ASP A 90 10.58 -13.03 61.80
N ALA A 91 10.63 -13.56 60.57
CA ALA A 91 10.46 -14.98 60.24
C ALA A 91 11.73 -15.85 60.38
N LEU A 92 12.88 -15.26 60.73
CA LEU A 92 14.06 -16.03 61.16
C LEU A 92 14.24 -15.86 62.68
N ARG A 93 13.61 -16.74 63.43
CA ARG A 93 13.97 -17.08 64.81
C ARG A 93 14.42 -18.54 64.84
#